data_AF-A0A816PWL1-F1
#
_entry.id   AF-A0A816PWL1-F1
#
_cell.length_a   1.000
_cell.length_b   1.000
_cell.length_c   1.000
_cell.angle_alpha   90.00
_cell.angle_beta   90.00
_cell.angle_gamma   90.00
#
_symmetry.space_group_name_H-M   'P 1'
#
loop_
_entity.id
_entity.type
_entity.pdbx_description
1 polymer ?
#
loop_
_entity_poly.entity_id
_entity_poly.type
_entity_poly.pdbx_seq_one_letter_code
_entity_poly.pdbx_strand_id
1 'polypeptide(L)' 'SSHYGHKVTQYLNDNDVQYVERQSNPPNCPQSRPIETLRSILADMVYEGGWEAKTIYQLKRRIAKKF' A
#
# COMPACT_ATOMS: atom_id res chain seq x y z
N SER A 1 -6.90 -4.13 12.78
CA SER A 1 -6.01 -3.25 12.00
C SER A 1 -4.98 -2.68 12.95
N SER A 2 -3.68 -2.91 12.69
CA SER A 2 -2.57 -2.38 13.51
C SER A 2 -2.47 -0.84 13.42
N HIS A 3 -2.90 -0.25 12.31
CA HIS A 3 -2.81 1.19 12.04
C HIS A 3 -3.65 2.08 12.98
N TYR A 4 -4.66 1.52 13.65
CA TYR A 4 -5.50 2.24 14.62
C TYR A 4 -5.29 1.76 16.07
N GLY A 5 -4.21 1.02 16.33
CA GLY A 5 -3.87 0.59 17.68
C GLY A 5 -3.43 1.77 18.54
N HIS A 6 -3.66 1.69 19.86
CA HIS A 6 -3.36 2.76 20.81
C HIS A 6 -1.97 3.38 20.63
N LYS A 7 -0.92 2.54 20.53
CA LYS A 7 0.46 3.01 20.35
C LYS A 7 0.65 3.80 19.05
N VAL A 8 -0.05 3.43 17.98
CA VAL A 8 0.05 4.11 16.67
C VAL A 8 -0.69 5.44 16.73
N THR A 9 -1.94 5.45 17.21
CA THR A 9 -2.73 6.69 17.31
C THR A 9 -2.09 7.69 18.27
N GLN A 10 -1.54 7.22 19.38
CA GLN A 10 -0.77 8.06 20.32
C GLN A 10 0.43 8.69 19.61
N TYR A 11 1.25 7.90 18.92
CA TYR A 11 2.40 8.42 18.19
C TYR A 11 1.98 9.46 17.13
N LEU A 12 0.93 9.21 16.36
CA LEU A 12 0.44 10.15 15.35
C LEU A 12 -0.01 11.48 15.99
N ASN A 13 -0.74 11.41 17.10
CA ASN A 13 -1.17 12.61 17.84
C ASN A 13 0.01 13.38 18.44
N ASP A 14 0.95 12.68 19.09
CA ASP A 14 2.14 13.28 19.71
C ASP A 14 3.05 13.98 18.68
N ASN A 15 2.96 13.58 17.41
CA ASN A 15 3.76 14.14 16.30
C ASN A 15 2.93 15.02 15.35
N ASP A 16 1.69 15.37 15.70
CA ASP A 16 0.78 16.19 14.88
C ASP A 16 0.63 15.67 13.42
N VAL A 17 0.66 14.34 13.27
CA VAL A 17 0.48 13.69 11.98
C VAL A 17 -1.01 13.51 11.74
N GLN A 18 -1.54 14.29 10.81
CA GLN A 18 -2.94 14.18 10.39
C GLN A 18 -3.19 12.82 9.73
N TYR A 19 -4.25 12.12 10.15
CA TYR A 19 -4.63 10.83 9.60
C TYR A 19 -6.14 10.69 9.48
N VAL A 20 -6.59 9.83 8.56
CA VAL A 20 -8.02 9.52 8.39
C VAL A 20 -8.46 8.60 9.53
N GLU A 21 -9.46 9.04 10.30
CA GLU A 21 -10.02 8.24 11.38
C GLU A 21 -10.66 6.93 10.89
N ARG A 22 -10.70 5.93 11.77
CA ARG A 22 -11.25 4.59 11.45
C ARG A 22 -12.69 4.63 10.96
N GLN A 23 -13.50 5.53 11.51
CA GLN A 23 -14.92 5.68 11.16
C GLN A 23 -15.09 6.18 9.72
N SER A 24 -14.14 7.00 9.26
CA SER A 24 -14.08 7.59 7.92
C SER A 24 -13.30 6.73 6.91
N ASN A 25 -12.79 5.57 7.33
CA ASN A 25 -12.04 4.62 6.49
C ASN A 25 -12.67 3.22 6.55
N PRO A 26 -13.84 3.04 5.90
CA PRO A 26 -14.65 1.83 6.04
C PRO A 26 -13.89 0.57 5.56
N PRO A 27 -14.08 -0.57 6.25
CA PRO A 27 -13.51 -1.84 5.80
C PRO A 27 -14.07 -2.22 4.42
N ASN A 28 -13.32 -3.04 3.67
CA ASN A 28 -13.75 -3.59 2.37
C ASN A 28 -14.12 -2.56 1.29
N CYS A 29 -13.65 -1.31 1.42
CA CYS A 29 -13.80 -0.27 0.42
C CYS A 29 -12.44 0.09 -0.21
N PRO A 30 -11.83 -0.79 -1.03
CA PRO A 30 -10.52 -0.53 -1.63
C PRO A 30 -10.54 0.68 -2.57
N GLN A 31 -11.66 0.92 -3.24
CA GLN A 31 -11.85 2.02 -4.19
C GLN A 31 -11.66 3.41 -3.54
N SER A 32 -11.92 3.54 -2.23
CA SER A 32 -11.71 4.80 -1.50
C SER A 32 -10.24 5.08 -1.18
N ARG A 33 -9.32 4.16 -1.49
CA ARG A 33 -7.90 4.26 -1.15
C ARG A 33 -7.07 4.36 -2.43
N PRO A 34 -6.52 5.54 -2.78
CA PRO A 34 -5.73 5.73 -4.01
C PRO A 34 -4.55 4.77 -4.17
N ILE A 35 -4.01 4.25 -3.06
CA ILE A 35 -2.93 3.26 -3.06
C ILE A 35 -3.31 1.96 -3.76
N GLU A 36 -4.59 1.58 -3.75
CA GLU A 36 -5.05 0.35 -4.42
C GLU A 36 -4.96 0.51 -5.94
N THR A 37 -5.33 1.67 -6.49
CA THR A 37 -5.14 2.00 -7.91
C THR A 37 -3.66 1.97 -8.30
N LEU A 38 -2.79 2.58 -7.49
CA LEU A 38 -1.34 2.55 -7.73
C LEU A 38 -0.80 1.11 -7.74
N ARG A 39 -1.25 0.28 -6.81
CA ARG A 39 -0.86 -1.13 -6.72
C ARG A 39 -1.31 -1.94 -7.93
N SER A 40 -2.54 -1.73 -8.41
CA SER A 40 -3.05 -2.38 -9.62
C SER A 40 -2.20 -2.04 -10.84
N ILE A 41 -1.95 -0.74 -11.07
CA ILE A 41 -1.11 -0.28 -12.20
C ILE A 41 0.29 -0.88 -12.10
N LEU A 42 0.89 -0.87 -10.91
CA LEU A 42 2.21 -1.44 -10.70
C LEU A 42 2.23 -2.94 -10.99
N ALA A 43 1.22 -3.68 -10.53
CA ALA A 43 1.13 -5.12 -10.78
C ALA A 43 1.05 -5.40 -12.28
N ASP A 44 0.18 -4.70 -13.01
CA ASP A 44 0.04 -4.85 -14.46
C ASP A 44 1.38 -4.61 -15.18
N MET A 45 2.10 -3.57 -14.79
CA MET A 45 3.42 -3.25 -15.36
C MET A 45 4.49 -4.30 -15.03
N VAL A 46 4.51 -4.83 -13.81
CA VAL A 46 5.52 -5.79 -13.34
C VAL A 46 5.34 -7.13 -14.03
N TYR A 47 4.09 -7.62 -14.07
CA TYR A 47 3.70 -8.95 -14.55
C TYR A 47 3.29 -8.98 -16.04
N GLU A 48 3.46 -7.86 -16.74
CA GLU A 48 3.28 -7.72 -18.18
C GLU A 48 3.91 -8.89 -18.97
N GLY A 49 3.16 -9.41 -19.95
CA GLY A 49 3.61 -10.49 -20.82
C GLY A 49 3.70 -11.87 -20.14
N GLY A 50 2.98 -12.06 -19.03
CA GLY A 50 3.04 -13.31 -18.25
C GLY A 50 4.37 -13.49 -17.52
N TRP A 51 5.11 -12.40 -17.30
CA TRP A 51 6.34 -12.44 -16.53
C TRP A 51 6.02 -12.82 -15.09
N GLU A 52 6.79 -13.72 -14.48
CA GLU A 52 6.62 -14.13 -13.09
C GLU A 52 7.93 -14.01 -12.31
N ALA A 53 7.84 -13.57 -11.05
CA ALA A 53 8.97 -13.59 -10.15
C ALA A 53 9.17 -14.99 -9.55
N LYS A 54 10.37 -15.57 -9.68
CA LYS A 54 10.74 -16.82 -8.97
C LYS A 54 11.47 -16.55 -7.66
N THR A 55 11.99 -15.34 -7.47
CA THR A 55 12.62 -14.89 -6.22
C THR A 55 12.27 -13.45 -5.91
N ILE A 56 12.38 -13.07 -4.63
CA ILE A 56 12.20 -11.69 -4.20
C ILE A 56 13.20 -10.73 -4.84
N TYR A 57 14.42 -11.18 -5.13
CA TYR A 57 15.45 -10.38 -5.80
C TYR A 57 15.06 -10.03 -7.24
N GLN A 58 14.48 -10.99 -7.98
CA GLN A 58 13.97 -10.76 -9.32
C GLN A 58 12.82 -9.75 -9.29
N LEU A 59 11.87 -9.90 -8.35
CA LEU A 59 10.75 -8.97 -8.19
C LEU A 59 11.24 -7.54 -7.90
N LYS A 60 12.13 -7.37 -6.93
CA LYS A 60 12.72 -6.07 -6.58
C LYS A 60 13.39 -5.41 -7.78
N ARG A 61 14.21 -6.17 -8.53
CA ARG A 61 14.88 -5.67 -9.72
C ARG A 61 13.90 -5.31 -10.85
N ARG A 62 12.80 -6.05 -10.99
CA ARG A 62 11.75 -5.75 -11.99
C ARG A 62 11.01 -4.47 -11.63
N ILE A 63 10.61 -4.29 -10.37
CA ILE A 63 9.95 -3.07 -9.87
C ILE A 63 10.85 -1.86 -10.10
N ALA A 64 12.12 -1.93 -9.70
CA ALA A 64 13.10 -0.84 -9.86
C ALA A 64 13.52 -0.55 -11.32
N LYS A 65 13.01 -1.29 -12.30
CA LYS A 65 13.18 -1.00 -13.73
C LYS A 65 11.95 -0.37 -14.37
N LYS A 66 10.80 -0.43 -13.69
CA LYS A 66 9.54 0.16 -14.13
C LYS A 66 9.34 1.58 -13.58
N PHE A 67 10.15 1.96 -12.59
CA PHE A 67 10.35 3.30 -12.05
C PHE A 67 11.84 3.64 -12.12
#